data_AF-M2RQC4-F1
#
_entry.id   AF-M2RQC4-F1
#
_cell.length_a   1.000
_cell.length_b   1.000
_cell.length_c   1.000
_cell.angle_alpha   90.00
_cell.angle_beta   90.00
_cell.angle_gamma   90.00
#
_symmetry.space_group_name_H-M   'P 1'
#
loop_
_entity.id
_entity.type
_entity.pdbx_description
1 polymer ?
#
loop_
_entity_poly.entity_id
_entity_poly.type
_entity_poly.pdbx_seq_one_letter_code
_entity_poly.pdbx_strand_id
1 'polypeptide(L)' 'VINNVLYKYLRIFITTYLDNILVYSSGTREEYIKYVKKVLRKLKEYKLYL' A
#
# COMPACT_ATOMS: atom_id res chain seq x y z
N VAL A 1 13.54 -0.60 0.76
CA VAL A 1 12.81 -1.45 1.74
C VAL A 1 11.32 -1.50 1.44
N ILE A 2 10.63 -0.36 1.34
CA ILE A 2 9.18 -0.27 1.06
C ILE A 2 8.76 -1.05 -0.19
N ASN A 3 9.48 -0.89 -1.31
CA ASN A 3 9.19 -1.61 -2.55
C ASN A 3 9.23 -3.13 -2.39
N ASN A 4 10.12 -3.67 -1.56
CA ASN A 4 10.22 -5.11 -1.32
C ASN A 4 9.07 -5.59 -0.41
N VAL A 5 8.73 -4.81 0.62
CA VAL A 5 7.63 -5.14 1.55
C VAL A 5 6.28 -5.12 0.85
N LEU A 6 6.07 -4.19 -0.08
CA LEU A 6 4.82 -4.01 -0.80
C LEU A 6 4.87 -4.56 -2.24
N TYR A 7 5.89 -5.34 -2.59
CA TYR A 7 6.10 -5.85 -3.96
C TYR A 7 4.85 -6.52 -4.54
N LYS A 8 4.13 -7.29 -3.70
CA LYS A 8 2.90 -8.00 -4.08
C LYS A 8 1.73 -7.08 -4.45
N TYR A 9 1.83 -5.78 -4.18
CA TYR A 9 0.78 -4.80 -4.44
C TYR A 9 1.18 -3.81 -5.54
N LEU A 10 2.48 -3.71 -5.85
CA LEU A 10 3.01 -2.82 -6.88
C LEU A 10 2.35 -3.09 -8.22
N ARG A 11 1.96 -2.01 -8.91
CA ARG A 11 1.28 -2.03 -10.22
C ARG A 11 -0.10 -2.69 -10.23
N ILE A 12 -0.60 -3.16 -9.08
CA ILE A 12 -1.97 -3.66 -8.93
C ILE A 12 -2.85 -2.51 -8.42
N PHE A 13 -2.55 -2.01 -7.22
CA PHE A 13 -3.31 -0.93 -6.59
C PHE A 13 -2.42 0.06 -5.83
N ILE A 14 -1.10 -0.10 -5.91
CA ILE A 14 -0.15 0.89 -5.40
C ILE A 14 0.97 1.20 -6.40
N THR A 15 1.51 2.40 -6.28
CA THR A 15 2.80 2.81 -6.83
C THR A 15 3.60 3.47 -5.70
N THR A 16 4.90 3.24 -5.66
CA THR A 16 5.77 3.81 -4.62
C THR A 16 6.86 4.66 -5.26
N TYR A 17 7.17 5.79 -4.63
CA TYR A 17 8.26 6.68 -5.02
C TYR A 17 8.94 7.21 -3.78
N LEU A 18 10.21 6.84 -3.58
CA LEU A 18 10.98 7.12 -2.36
C LEU A 18 10.19 6.66 -1.11
N ASP A 19 9.76 7.59 -0.27
CA ASP A 19 9.01 7.34 0.97
C ASP A 19 7.49 7.45 0.77
N ASN A 20 7.02 7.78 -0.43
CA ASN A 20 5.62 7.98 -0.70
C ASN A 20 5.01 6.73 -1.34
N ILE A 21 3.81 6.40 -0.86
CA ILE A 21 3.00 5.29 -1.37
C ILE A 21 1.72 5.90 -1.92
N LEU A 22 1.58 5.90 -3.24
CA LEU A 22 0.34 6.21 -3.90
C LEU A 22 -0.53 4.94 -3.90
N VAL A 23 -1.65 4.99 -3.18
CA VAL A 23 -2.70 3.97 -3.25
C VAL A 23 -3.77 4.48 -4.20
N TYR A 24 -4.20 3.64 -5.13
CA TYR A 24 -5.26 3.99 -6.08
C TYR A 24 -6.29 2.85 -6.20
N SER A 25 -7.49 3.21 -6.61
CA SER A 25 -8.56 2.27 -6.94
C SER A 25 -9.32 2.80 -8.15
N SER A 26 -9.72 1.92 -9.05
CA SER A 26 -10.62 2.23 -10.16
C SER A 26 -12.10 1.98 -9.82
N GLY A 27 -12.38 1.35 -8.67
CA GLY A 27 -13.73 1.02 -8.23
C GLY A 27 -14.25 1.97 -7.14
N THR A 28 -14.90 1.40 -6.12
CA THR A 28 -15.62 2.19 -5.11
C THR A 28 -14.71 2.66 -3.97
N ARG A 29 -15.25 3.55 -3.12
CA ARG A 29 -14.57 4.01 -1.90
C ARG A 29 -14.29 2.87 -0.93
N GLU A 30 -15.17 1.88 -0.84
CA GLU A 30 -15.01 0.70 0.03
C GLU A 30 -13.82 -0.15 -0.40
N GLU A 31 -13.63 -0.31 -1.72
CA GLU A 31 -12.46 -0.99 -2.28
C GLU A 31 -11.18 -0.24 -1.95
N TYR A 32 -11.17 1.08 -2.14
CA TYR A 32 -10.05 1.93 -1.75
C TYR A 32 -9.70 1.79 -0.26
N ILE A 33 -10.70 1.83 0.64
CA ILE A 33 -10.50 1.62 2.08
C ILE A 33 -9.88 0.25 2.36
N LYS A 34 -10.31 -0.80 1.65
CA LYS A 34 -9.73 -2.15 1.78
C LYS A 34 -8.26 -2.17 1.35
N TYR A 35 -7.90 -1.48 0.28
CA TYR A 35 -6.50 -1.35 -0.18
C TYR A 35 -5.64 -0.59 0.83
N VAL A 36 -6.11 0.55 1.34
CA VAL A 36 -5.40 1.31 2.37
C VAL A 36 -5.16 0.46 3.60
N LYS A 37 -6.18 -0.26 4.10
CA LYS A 37 -6.04 -1.17 5.26
C LYS A 37 -4.99 -2.27 5.02
N LYS A 38 -4.94 -2.83 3.81
CA LYS A 38 -3.92 -3.84 3.44
C LYS A 38 -2.50 -3.27 3.51
N VAL A 39 -2.29 -2.08 2.95
CA VAL A 39 -0.97 -1.41 2.95
C VAL A 39 -0.54 -1.11 4.38
N LEU A 40 -1.40 -0.46 5.17
CA LEU A 40 -1.09 -0.10 6.56
C LEU A 40 -0.75 -1.31 7.42
N ARG A 41 -1.51 -2.41 7.29
CA ARG A 41 -1.19 -3.66 8.00
C ARG A 41 0.19 -4.18 7.63
N LYS A 42 0.53 -4.15 6.33
CA LYS A 42 1.84 -4.62 5.86
C LYS A 42 2.98 -3.73 6.35
N LEU A 43 2.79 -2.40 6.40
CA LEU A 43 3.77 -1.49 6.96
C LEU A 43 3.99 -1.75 8.46
N LYS A 44 2.91 -2.00 9.21
CA LYS A 44 2.96 -2.33 10.64
C LYS A 44 3.72 -3.64 10.91
N GLU A 45 3.48 -4.69 10.12
CA GLU A 45 4.21 -5.97 10.23
C GLU A 45 5.73 -5.81 10.13
N TYR A 46 6.19 -4.85 9.33
CA TYR A 46 7.61 -4.59 9.09
C TYR A 46 8.16 -3.41 9.91
N LYS A 47 7.39 -2.88 10.86
CA LYS A 47 7.75 -1.70 11.69
C LYS A 47 8.18 -0.48 10.87
N LEU A 48 7.55 -0.29 9.70
CA LEU A 48 7.82 0.84 8.80
C LEU A 48 6.93 2.06 9.08
N TYR A 49 6.02 1.96 10.04
CA TYR A 49 5.16 3.03 10.53
C TYR A 49 4.83 2.77 12.01
N LEU A 50 4.77 3.82 12.82
CA LEU A 50 4.52 3.80 14.28
C LEU A 50 3.06 3.43 14.61
#